data_AF-A0A399FXL5-F1
#
_entry.id   AF-A0A399FXL5-F1
#
_cell.length_a   1.000
_cell.length_b   1.000
_cell.length_c   1.000
_cell.angle_alpha   90.00
_cell.angle_beta   90.00
_cell.angle_gamma   90.00
#
_symmetry.space_group_name_H-M   'P 1'
#
loop_
_entity.id
_entity.type
_entity.pdbx_description
1 polymer ?
#
loop_
_entity_poly.entity_id
_entity_poly.type
_entity_poly.pdbx_seq_one_letter_code
_entity_poly.pdbx_strand_id
1 'polypeptide(L)' 'MLNEISIEELRKKVGSVYKLVNLAAMRARDLNDGAPKLVNIDTKNTILIALTEIAEEKIRCKKEDADKESVI' A
#
# COMPACT_ATOMS: atom_id res chain seq x y z
N MET A 1 -17.10 11.34 -2.12
CA MET A 1 -17.17 10.02 -2.80
C MET A 1 -16.19 9.11 -2.12
N LEU A 2 -16.65 8.00 -1.53
CA LEU A 2 -15.77 6.92 -1.10
C LEU A 2 -15.28 6.27 -2.39
N ASN A 3 -14.03 6.55 -2.76
CA ASN A 3 -13.40 5.97 -3.94
C ASN A 3 -13.55 4.45 -3.83
N GLU A 4 -14.22 3.81 -4.79
CA GLU A 4 -14.30 2.35 -4.87
C GLU A 4 -12.89 1.83 -5.17
N ILE A 5 -12.11 1.61 -4.11
CA ILE A 5 -10.75 1.09 -4.24
C ILE A 5 -10.87 -0.36 -4.71
N SER A 6 -10.60 -0.59 -6.00
CA SER A 6 -10.64 -1.91 -6.59
C SER A 6 -9.45 -2.75 -6.15
N ILE A 7 -9.70 -3.80 -5.37
CA ILE A 7 -8.69 -4.74 -4.89
C ILE A 7 -7.92 -5.37 -6.06
N GLU A 8 -8.57 -5.58 -7.21
CA GLU A 8 -7.94 -6.10 -8.42
C GLU A 8 -6.87 -5.15 -9.00
N GLU A 9 -7.11 -3.84 -8.99
CA GLU A 9 -6.12 -2.87 -9.45
C GLU A 9 -4.93 -2.82 -8.51
N LEU A 10 -5.18 -2.81 -7.20
CA LEU A 10 -4.12 -2.89 -6.19
C LEU A 10 -3.30 -4.18 -6.32
N ARG A 11 -3.96 -5.31 -6.58
CA ARG A 11 -3.30 -6.60 -6.83
C ARG A 11 -2.44 -6.54 -8.08
N LYS A 12 -2.89 -5.90 -9.17
CA LYS A 12 -2.08 -5.71 -10.39
C LYS A 12 -0.84 -4.84 -10.12
N LYS A 13 -0.95 -3.81 -9.27
CA LYS A 13 0.17 -2.94 -8.90
C LYS A 13 1.20 -3.65 -8.01
N VAL A 14 0.75 -4.35 -6.96
CA VAL A 14 1.64 -5.00 -5.97
C VAL A 14 2.12 -6.38 -6.44
N GLY A 15 1.34 -7.06 -7.28
CA GLY A 15 1.63 -8.38 -7.84
C GLY A 15 1.28 -9.56 -6.93
N SER A 16 1.00 -9.34 -5.65
CA SER A 16 0.58 -10.39 -4.71
C SER A 16 -0.40 -9.87 -3.68
N VAL A 17 -1.47 -10.64 -3.44
CA VAL A 17 -2.51 -10.32 -2.46
C VAL A 17 -1.95 -10.34 -1.04
N TYR A 18 -1.07 -11.29 -0.72
CA TYR A 18 -0.43 -11.36 0.61
C TYR A 18 0.44 -10.14 0.89
N LYS A 19 1.20 -9.67 -0.11
CA LYS A 19 2.01 -8.45 0.01
C LYS A 19 1.12 -7.23 0.19
N LEU A 20 0.00 -7.15 -0.54
CA LEU A 20 -0.96 -6.06 -0.40
C LEU A 20 -1.54 -5.99 1.01
N VAL A 21 -2.00 -7.12 1.55
CA VAL A 21 -2.59 -7.19 2.90
C VAL A 21 -1.56 -6.84 3.96
N ASN A 22 -0.33 -7.39 3.87
CA ASN A 22 0.73 -7.06 4.81
C ASN A 22 1.12 -5.57 4.75
N LEU A 23 1.26 -5.02 3.55
CA LEU A 23 1.61 -3.60 3.37
C LEU A 23 0.52 -2.69 3.95
N ALA A 24 -0.75 -2.98 3.66
CA ALA A 24 -1.87 -2.22 4.21
C ALA A 24 -1.94 -2.34 5.75
N ALA A 25 -1.71 -3.53 6.32
CA ALA A 25 -1.72 -3.76 7.76
C ALA A 25 -0.54 -3.10 8.49
N MET A 26 0.66 -3.13 7.91
CA MET A 26 1.82 -2.40 8.43
C MET A 26 1.54 -0.90 8.41
N ARG A 27 1.06 -0.37 7.29
CA ARG A 27 0.78 1.05 7.16
C ARG A 27 -0.35 1.51 8.08
N ALA A 28 -1.39 0.70 8.26
CA ALA A 28 -2.47 0.99 9.19
C ALA A 28 -1.97 1.08 10.64
N ARG A 29 -0.95 0.29 11.02
CA ARG A 29 -0.29 0.41 12.33
C ARG A 29 0.48 1.71 12.45
N ASP A 30 1.25 2.11 11.45
CA ASP A 30 1.97 3.40 11.48
C ASP A 30 1.01 4.57 11.67
N LEU A 31 -0.12 4.56 10.95
CA LEU A 31 -1.16 5.58 11.09
C LEU A 31 -1.79 5.58 12.49
N ASN A 32 -1.92 4.40 13.10
CA ASN A 32 -2.41 4.27 14.47
C ASN A 32 -1.38 4.75 15.52
N ASP A 33 -0.09 4.65 15.20
CA ASP A 33 1.01 5.16 16.03
C ASP A 33 1.19 6.69 15.91
N GLY A 34 0.42 7.34 15.02
CA GLY A 34 0.43 8.79 14.82
C GLY A 34 1.22 9.25 13.60
N ALA A 35 1.62 8.34 12.71
CA ALA A 35 2.25 8.73 11.45
C ALA A 35 1.30 9.60 10.60
N PRO A 36 1.82 10.62 9.89
CA PRO A 36 1.00 11.47 9.04
C PRO A 36 0.47 10.68 7.83
N LYS A 37 -0.79 10.94 7.48
CA LYS A 37 -1.39 10.49 6.23
C LYS A 37 -0.79 11.24 5.04
N LEU A 38 -0.46 10.52 3.98
CA LEU A 38 0.08 11.07 2.73
C LEU A 38 -1.03 11.41 1.72
N VAL A 39 -2.28 11.09 2.07
CA VAL A 39 -3.48 11.30 1.26
C VAL A 39 -4.43 12.28 1.96
N ASN A 40 -5.06 13.15 1.18
CA ASN A 40 -6.03 14.11 1.70
C ASN A 40 -7.45 13.50 1.68
N ILE A 41 -7.68 12.51 2.55
CA ILE A 41 -9.01 11.92 2.72
C ILE A 41 -9.58 12.22 4.10
N ASP A 42 -10.89 12.49 4.12
CA ASP A 42 -11.66 12.77 5.33
C ASP A 42 -12.19 11.46 5.94
N THR A 43 -11.26 10.58 6.32
CA THR A 43 -11.59 9.34 7.03
C THR A 43 -10.64 9.13 8.19
N LYS A 44 -11.15 8.50 9.25
CA LYS A 44 -10.35 8.02 10.39
C LYS A 44 -9.96 6.56 10.25
N ASN A 45 -10.47 5.87 9.23
CA ASN A 45 -10.19 4.46 9.03
C ASN A 45 -8.78 4.29 8.45
N THR A 46 -7.84 3.84 9.28
CA THR A 46 -6.42 3.66 8.92
C THR A 46 -6.23 2.67 7.78
N ILE A 47 -7.07 1.62 7.69
CA ILE A 47 -7.05 0.67 6.56
C ILE A 47 -7.41 1.39 5.26
N LEU A 48 -8.45 2.23 5.27
CA LEU A 48 -8.89 2.94 4.08
C LEU A 48 -7.84 3.96 3.61
N ILE A 49 -7.20 4.67 4.55
CA ILE A 49 -6.07 5.56 4.29
C ILE A 49 -4.93 4.78 3.63
N ALA A 50 -4.52 3.66 4.23
CA ALA A 50 -3.44 2.83 3.70
C ALA A 50 -3.73 2.31 2.28
N LEU A 51 -4.94 1.81 2.03
CA LEU A 51 -5.35 1.34 0.70
C LEU A 51 -5.37 2.47 -0.32
N THR A 52 -5.80 3.67 0.08
CA THR A 52 -5.79 4.86 -0.80
C THR A 52 -4.36 5.29 -1.11
N GLU A 53 -3.45 5.27 -0.12
CA GLU A 53 -2.03 5.58 -0.31
C GLU A 53 -1.35 4.59 -1.28
N ILE A 54 -1.72 3.31 -1.22
CA ILE A 54 -1.23 2.29 -2.16
C ILE A 54 -1.85 2.49 -3.55
N ALA A 55 -3.13 2.86 -3.63
CA ALA A 55 -3.82 3.13 -4.89
C ALA A 55 -3.20 4.33 -5.63
N GLU A 56 -2.89 5.42 -4.91
CA GLU A 56 -2.19 6.61 -5.42
C GLU A 56 -0.68 6.39 -5.64
N GLU A 57 -0.16 5.17 -5.41
CA GLU A 57 1.25 4.81 -5.55
C GLU A 57 2.23 5.64 -4.68
N LYS A 58 1.71 6.31 -3.65
CA LYS A 58 2.51 7.03 -2.64
C LYS A 58 3.28 6.08 -1.75
N ILE A 59 2.78 4.85 -1.60
CA ILE A 59 3.44 3.77 -0.86
C ILE A 59 3.65 2.60 -1.81
N ARG A 60 4.89 2.11 -1.84
CA ARG A 60 5.26 0.93 -2.63
C ARG A 60 6.01 -0.04 -1.73
N CYS A 61 5.70 -1.33 -1.84
CA CYS A 61 6.61 -2.36 -1.33
C CYS A 61 7.91 -2.22 -2.12
N LYS A 62 9.02 -1.90 -1.44
CA LYS A 62 10.35 -2.14 -2.00
C LYS A 62 10.40 -3.62 -2.37
N LYS A 63 10.41 -3.92 -3.66
CA LYS A 63 10.95 -5.19 -4.10
C LYS A 63 12.42 -5.08 -3.72
N GLU A 64 12.90 -5.95 -2.85
CA GLU A 64 14.28 -6.38 -3.03
C GLU A 64 14.30 -6.96 -4.44
N ASP A 65 14.90 -6.21 -5.34
CA ASP A 65 15.17 -6.65 -6.69
C ASP A 65 15.83 -8.02 -6.58
N ALA A 66 15.11 -9.06 -6.98
CA ALA A 66 15.69 -10.33 -7.39
C ALA A 66 16.39 -10.13 -8.74
N ASP A 67 17.30 -9.16 -8.80
CA ASP A 67 18.32 -9.02 -9.83
C ASP A 67 19.67 -9.28 -9.16
N LYS A 68 19.92 -10.56 -8.91
CA LYS A 68 21.25 -11.14 -8.99
C LYS A 68 21.11 -12.50 -9.67
N GLU A 69 20.75 -12.49 -10.95
CA GLU A 69 21.14 -13.61 -11.79
C GLU A 69 22.02 -13.11 -12.95
N SER A 70 23.28 -13.53 -12.86
CA SER A 70 24.26 -13.75 -13.91
C SER A 70 25.23 -12.63 -14.33
N VAL A 71 26.49 -13.10 -14.48
CA VAL A 71 27.65 -12.50 -15.17
C VAL A 71 28.48 -11.58 -14.26
N ILE A 72 29.67 -11.95 -13.75
CA ILE A 72 30.83 -12.65 -14.34
C ILE A 72 31.47 -13.59 -13.30
#